data_AF-A0A8B3C8K7-F1
#
_entry.id   AF-A0A8B3C8K7-F1
#
_cell.length_a   1.000
_cell.length_b   1.000
_cell.length_c   1.000
_cell.angle_alpha   90.00
_cell.angle_beta   90.00
_cell.angle_gamma   90.00
#
_symmetry.space_group_name_H-M   'P 1'
#
loop_
_entity.id
_entity.type
_entity.pdbx_description
1 polymer ?
#
loop_
_entity_poly.entity_id
_entity_poly.type
_entity_poly.pdbx_seq_one_letter_code
_entity_poly.pdbx_strand_id
1 'polypeptide(L)'
;MTFKPLTFDLRQTIQWLTVAGVFLPTAFLSRIFPTVLEFGALLVGVVLLARTYGKLPVSRNLLCAFLFLLFYELVLIAWIHYPADRFVNQYIMLFLFCSFYYVLFQYSRNDIPELFQKYLKLSLVVSGLAVLQFFVYLVFSFNLFQIFTAKDLGTTSPTVGGIFLRVNGIVMETGLLATLLTPAVAYHILAFKNCNKRHTLLLLFAMFLTFSTIGYVVSGLILADKLLFRSSRRVRLILWPAVFLLTVLFVGRTDTGNSDEKSVFSEITTKIGDSFDGIRQLQPEYIEMLNLSSYATLMNLYVAHHAPNRLTGTGLGNHPYNYEKVYVSDHPSYGLNKYDGYSLLIRLYSETGLIGLSLFFLFVGRNYNRNSLINSSIVFLIVSFMLRGGHYTLNGTVFFFFMYYWTHKTNRAYEFSHDRHIGR
;
A
#
# COMPACT_ATOMS: atom_id res chain seq x y z
N MET A 1 -2.71 -15.27 29.52
CA MET A 1 -4.15 -14.91 29.42
C MET A 1 -4.79 -15.85 28.42
N THR A 2 -5.72 -16.68 28.89
CA THR A 2 -6.58 -17.53 28.05
C THR A 2 -7.74 -16.67 27.56
N PHE A 3 -7.81 -16.47 26.25
CA PHE A 3 -8.87 -15.70 25.60
C PHE A 3 -10.15 -16.55 25.55
N LYS A 4 -11.27 -16.02 26.04
CA LYS A 4 -12.59 -16.63 25.80
C LYS A 4 -12.90 -16.51 24.29
N PRO A 5 -13.40 -17.56 23.62
CA PRO A 5 -13.72 -17.48 22.20
C PRO A 5 -14.87 -16.49 21.95
N LEU A 6 -14.80 -15.75 20.85
CA LEU A 6 -15.90 -14.90 20.37
C LEU A 6 -17.07 -15.79 19.92
N THR A 7 -18.31 -15.30 20.03
CA THR A 7 -19.41 -15.92 19.29
C THR A 7 -19.10 -15.86 17.79
N PHE A 8 -19.46 -16.93 17.07
CA PHE A 8 -19.12 -17.08 15.66
C PHE A 8 -19.60 -15.86 14.84
N ASP A 9 -20.83 -15.39 15.05
CA ASP A 9 -21.43 -14.28 14.31
C ASP A 9 -20.75 -12.92 14.55
N LEU A 10 -20.35 -12.65 15.80
CA LEU A 10 -19.67 -11.40 16.13
C LEU A 10 -18.28 -11.34 15.50
N ARG A 11 -17.54 -12.46 15.54
CA ARG A 11 -16.24 -12.60 14.88
C ARG A 11 -16.35 -12.40 13.37
N GLN A 12 -17.33 -13.05 12.75
CA GLN A 12 -17.57 -12.93 11.30
C GLN A 12 -17.87 -11.48 10.89
N THR A 13 -18.72 -10.80 11.65
CA THR A 13 -19.11 -9.40 11.46
C THR A 13 -17.89 -8.47 11.55
N ILE A 14 -17.09 -8.58 12.62
CA ILE A 14 -15.90 -7.72 12.80
C ILE A 14 -14.91 -7.92 11.65
N GLN A 15 -14.69 -9.16 11.21
CA GLN A 15 -13.80 -9.45 10.09
C GLN A 15 -14.31 -8.83 8.78
N TRP A 16 -15.60 -8.93 8.48
CA TRP A 16 -16.19 -8.31 7.28
C TRP A 16 -16.10 -6.79 7.32
N LEU A 17 -16.44 -6.17 8.46
CA LEU A 17 -16.32 -4.72 8.65
C LEU A 17 -14.87 -4.25 8.48
N THR A 18 -13.92 -4.99 9.04
CA THR A 18 -12.49 -4.66 8.92
C THR A 18 -12.04 -4.69 7.45
N VAL A 19 -12.36 -5.76 6.72
CA VAL A 19 -11.96 -5.88 5.31
C VAL A 19 -12.69 -4.86 4.43
N ALA A 20 -13.96 -4.55 4.71
CA ALA A 20 -14.68 -3.48 4.02
C ALA A 20 -14.02 -2.11 4.27
N GLY A 21 -13.56 -1.86 5.49
CA GLY A 21 -12.82 -0.65 5.87
C GLY A 21 -11.52 -0.44 5.07
N VAL A 22 -10.86 -1.51 4.60
CA VAL A 22 -9.67 -1.41 3.74
C VAL A 22 -10.00 -0.83 2.35
N PHE A 23 -11.19 -1.12 1.81
CA PHE A 23 -11.60 -0.74 0.45
C PHE A 23 -12.48 0.50 0.36
N LEU A 24 -13.11 0.89 1.47
CA LEU A 24 -13.91 2.11 1.54
C LEU A 24 -12.97 3.27 1.85
N PRO A 25 -12.54 4.05 0.84
CA PRO A 25 -11.70 5.19 1.10
C PRO A 25 -12.44 6.18 1.98
N THR A 26 -11.64 6.84 2.78
CA THR A 26 -11.90 8.06 3.52
C THR A 26 -12.47 9.21 2.69
N ALA A 27 -12.77 9.09 1.38
CA ALA A 27 -13.15 10.21 0.50
C ALA A 27 -14.56 10.80 0.77
N PHE A 28 -15.59 9.97 0.97
CA PHE A 28 -16.93 10.50 1.29
C PHE A 28 -16.97 11.14 2.67
N LEU A 29 -16.22 10.58 3.62
CA LEU A 29 -16.07 11.13 4.95
C LEU A 29 -14.98 12.18 5.05
N SER A 30 -14.00 12.34 4.15
CA SER A 30 -12.90 13.31 4.35
C SER A 30 -13.31 14.75 4.26
N ARG A 31 -14.50 15.01 3.70
CA ARG A 31 -15.15 16.31 3.76
C ARG A 31 -15.81 16.62 5.12
N ILE A 32 -16.00 15.62 5.99
CA ILE A 32 -16.68 15.76 7.29
C ILE A 32 -15.77 15.27 8.44
N PHE A 33 -15.11 14.12 8.29
CA PHE A 33 -14.04 13.55 9.11
C PHE A 33 -13.05 12.62 8.32
N PRO A 34 -11.80 13.05 8.05
CA PRO A 34 -10.84 12.35 7.15
C PRO A 34 -10.28 10.98 7.58
N THR A 35 -10.73 10.41 8.69
CA THR A 35 -10.22 9.12 9.22
C THR A 35 -11.31 8.18 9.73
N VAL A 36 -12.60 8.50 9.60
CA VAL A 36 -13.64 7.93 10.49
C VAL A 36 -14.23 6.58 10.10
N LEU A 37 -14.13 6.08 8.86
CA LEU A 37 -14.79 4.79 8.53
C LEU A 37 -13.98 3.57 8.94
N GLU A 38 -12.70 3.50 8.55
CA GLU A 38 -11.78 2.47 9.05
C GLU A 38 -11.64 2.64 10.57
N PHE A 39 -11.32 3.85 11.06
CA PHE A 39 -11.23 4.13 12.50
C PHE A 39 -12.54 3.84 13.25
N GLY A 40 -13.70 4.15 12.68
CA GLY A 40 -15.01 3.91 13.28
C GLY A 40 -15.37 2.43 13.31
N ALA A 41 -15.07 1.68 12.25
CA ALA A 41 -15.20 0.22 12.25
C ALA A 41 -14.24 -0.42 13.27
N LEU A 42 -13.01 0.09 13.37
CA LEU A 42 -12.04 -0.30 14.39
C LEU A 42 -12.59 0.02 15.78
N LEU A 43 -13.15 1.21 16.01
CA LEU A 43 -13.65 1.67 17.31
C LEU A 43 -14.91 0.89 17.73
N VAL A 44 -15.84 0.64 16.81
CA VAL A 44 -16.98 -0.27 17.03
C VAL A 44 -16.48 -1.67 17.34
N GLY A 45 -15.50 -2.18 16.60
CA GLY A 45 -14.88 -3.48 16.88
C GLY A 45 -14.22 -3.54 18.26
N VAL A 46 -13.46 -2.50 18.64
CA VAL A 46 -12.85 -2.34 19.97
C VAL A 46 -13.93 -2.33 21.06
N VAL A 47 -15.00 -1.56 20.90
CA VAL A 47 -16.10 -1.44 21.88
C VAL A 47 -16.84 -2.76 22.03
N LEU A 48 -17.14 -3.44 20.92
CA LEU A 48 -17.76 -4.76 20.95
C LEU A 48 -16.87 -5.77 21.67
N LEU A 49 -15.57 -5.79 21.36
CA LEU A 49 -14.59 -6.65 22.04
C LEU A 49 -14.46 -6.31 23.53
N ALA A 50 -14.37 -5.02 23.88
CA ALA A 50 -14.29 -4.56 25.26
C ALA A 50 -15.54 -4.95 26.06
N ARG A 51 -16.73 -4.81 25.47
CA ARG A 51 -18.00 -5.23 26.07
C ARG A 51 -18.08 -6.74 26.28
N THR A 52 -17.60 -7.53 25.32
CA THR A 52 -17.60 -9.00 25.44
C THR A 52 -16.64 -9.52 26.53
N TYR A 53 -15.52 -8.83 26.75
CA TYR A 53 -14.44 -9.36 27.61
C TYR A 53 -14.13 -8.54 28.87
N GLY A 54 -14.78 -7.39 29.07
CA GLY A 54 -14.60 -6.51 30.22
C GLY A 54 -13.26 -5.77 30.28
N LYS A 55 -12.26 -6.15 29.46
CA LYS A 55 -10.96 -5.49 29.32
C LYS A 55 -10.43 -5.61 27.89
N LEU A 56 -9.73 -4.57 27.41
CA LEU A 56 -8.99 -4.63 26.16
C LEU A 56 -7.68 -5.41 26.34
N PRO A 57 -7.47 -6.51 25.62
CA PRO A 57 -6.27 -7.30 25.77
C PRO A 57 -5.12 -6.69 24.95
N VAL A 58 -4.49 -5.65 25.48
CA VAL A 58 -3.25 -5.11 24.89
C VAL A 58 -2.08 -6.00 25.31
N SER A 59 -1.25 -6.40 24.34
CA SER A 59 -0.03 -7.16 24.64
C SER A 59 0.95 -6.32 25.43
N ARG A 60 1.51 -6.88 26.51
CA ARG A 60 2.61 -6.26 27.27
C ARG A 60 3.77 -5.90 26.35
N ASN A 61 4.12 -6.77 25.39
CA ASN A 61 5.21 -6.52 24.46
C ASN A 61 4.90 -5.35 23.50
N LEU A 62 3.63 -5.24 23.06
CA LEU A 62 3.20 -4.12 22.22
C LEU A 62 3.27 -2.82 23.00
N LEU A 63 2.78 -2.81 24.25
CA LEU A 63 2.84 -1.64 25.13
C LEU A 63 4.30 -1.22 25.39
N CYS A 64 5.18 -2.15 25.74
CA CYS A 64 6.60 -1.87 25.93
C CYS A 64 7.26 -1.31 24.66
N ALA A 65 6.95 -1.86 23.48
CA ALA A 65 7.48 -1.36 22.21
C ALA A 65 7.02 0.07 21.93
N PHE A 66 5.75 0.40 22.18
CA PHE A 66 5.22 1.75 22.00
C PHE A 66 5.77 2.74 23.05
N LEU A 67 5.96 2.32 24.31
CA LEU A 67 6.63 3.15 25.32
C LEU A 67 8.07 3.45 24.96
N PHE A 68 8.80 2.45 24.44
CA PHE A 68 10.16 2.65 23.93
C PHE A 68 10.16 3.61 22.73
N LEU A 69 9.25 3.42 21.77
CA LEU A 69 9.09 4.31 20.62
C LEU A 69 8.80 5.74 21.08
N LEU A 70 7.88 5.92 22.03
CA LEU A 70 7.55 7.23 22.60
C LEU A 70 8.78 7.92 23.18
N PHE A 71 9.54 7.22 24.01
CA PHE A 71 10.75 7.76 24.62
C PHE A 71 11.80 8.13 23.54
N TYR A 72 12.08 7.22 22.61
CA TYR A 72 13.04 7.44 21.53
C TYR A 72 12.66 8.65 20.66
N GLU A 73 11.39 8.74 20.26
CA GLU A 73 10.90 9.81 19.39
C GLU A 73 10.90 11.17 20.10
N LEU A 74 10.53 11.23 21.38
CA LEU A 74 10.58 12.48 22.15
C LEU A 74 12.01 13.02 22.27
N VAL A 75 13.00 12.14 22.53
CA VAL A 75 14.41 12.53 22.57
C VAL A 75 14.86 13.08 21.22
N LEU A 76 14.48 12.41 20.12
CA LEU A 76 14.88 12.79 18.77
C LEU A 76 14.23 14.10 18.31
N ILE A 77 12.95 14.31 18.62
CA ILE A 77 12.22 15.55 18.32
C ILE A 77 12.82 16.73 19.10
N ALA A 78 13.13 16.52 20.38
CA ALA A 78 13.80 17.53 21.21
C ALA A 78 15.18 17.89 20.65
N TRP A 79 15.94 16.91 20.17
CA TRP A 79 17.26 17.12 19.56
C TRP A 79 17.19 17.94 18.26
N ILE A 80 16.16 17.74 17.43
CA ILE A 80 16.01 18.40 16.12
C ILE A 80 15.28 19.74 16.22
N HIS A 81 14.70 20.05 17.40
CA HIS A 81 13.91 21.24 17.66
C HIS A 81 12.66 21.36 16.78
N TYR A 82 11.97 20.24 16.58
CA TYR A 82 10.67 20.21 15.90
C TYR A 82 9.49 20.22 16.89
N PRO A 83 8.33 20.75 16.48
CA PRO A 83 7.09 20.61 17.24
C PRO A 83 6.67 19.13 17.36
N ALA A 84 6.06 18.78 18.50
CA ALA A 84 5.63 17.41 18.78
C ALA A 84 4.19 17.07 18.33
N ASP A 85 3.43 18.05 17.82
CA ASP A 85 2.02 17.90 17.43
C ASP A 85 1.81 16.82 16.37
N ARG A 86 2.62 16.82 15.30
CA ARG A 86 2.56 15.84 14.21
C ARG A 86 2.90 14.43 14.72
N PHE A 87 3.93 14.35 15.55
CA PHE A 87 4.33 13.12 16.21
C PHE A 87 3.21 12.54 17.07
N VAL A 88 2.61 13.35 17.96
CA VAL A 88 1.53 12.90 18.85
C VAL A 88 0.36 12.35 18.04
N ASN A 89 -0.06 13.03 16.98
CA ASN A 89 -1.13 12.57 16.09
C ASN A 89 -0.79 11.21 15.45
N GLN A 90 0.41 11.08 14.90
CA GLN A 90 0.83 9.86 14.20
C GLN A 90 1.03 8.68 15.16
N TYR A 91 1.59 8.95 16.35
CA TYR A 91 1.83 7.97 17.41
C TYR A 91 0.52 7.41 17.96
N ILE A 92 -0.45 8.28 18.29
CA ILE A 92 -1.76 7.85 18.79
C ILE A 92 -2.48 6.99 17.75
N MET A 93 -2.51 7.44 16.49
CA MET A 93 -3.16 6.68 15.41
C MET A 93 -2.51 5.31 15.22
N LEU A 94 -1.18 5.25 15.15
CA LEU A 94 -0.46 3.97 15.03
C LEU A 94 -0.71 3.06 16.22
N PHE A 95 -0.70 3.59 17.45
CA PHE A 95 -0.96 2.82 18.66
C PHE A 95 -2.35 2.19 18.64
N LEU A 96 -3.38 2.96 18.27
CA LEU A 96 -4.76 2.48 18.20
C LEU A 96 -4.93 1.40 17.13
N PHE A 97 -4.43 1.65 15.91
CA PHE A 97 -4.50 0.68 14.82
C PHE A 97 -3.75 -0.61 15.15
N CYS A 98 -2.49 -0.53 15.61
CA CYS A 98 -1.70 -1.70 15.97
C CYS A 98 -2.33 -2.48 17.13
N SER A 99 -2.90 -1.79 18.13
CA SER A 99 -3.59 -2.44 19.23
C SER A 99 -4.83 -3.19 18.76
N PHE A 100 -5.68 -2.57 17.93
CA PHE A 100 -6.84 -3.25 17.37
C PHE A 100 -6.44 -4.46 16.53
N TYR A 101 -5.54 -4.29 15.55
CA TYR A 101 -5.18 -5.37 14.65
C TYR A 101 -4.46 -6.50 15.38
N TYR A 102 -3.69 -6.19 16.42
CA TYR A 102 -3.15 -7.21 17.30
C TYR A 102 -4.26 -8.07 17.90
N VAL A 103 -5.29 -7.45 18.46
CA VAL A 103 -6.43 -8.15 19.05
C VAL A 103 -7.19 -8.96 17.98
N LEU A 104 -7.52 -8.35 16.85
CA LEU A 104 -8.24 -9.01 15.75
C LEU A 104 -7.52 -10.27 15.25
N PHE A 105 -6.22 -10.18 14.98
CA PHE A 105 -5.45 -11.30 14.46
C PHE A 105 -5.14 -12.36 15.50
N GLN A 106 -5.04 -12.00 16.79
CA GLN A 106 -4.98 -13.00 17.85
C GLN A 106 -6.27 -13.83 17.90
N TYR A 107 -7.43 -13.19 17.79
CA TYR A 107 -8.72 -13.90 17.75
C TYR A 107 -8.94 -14.67 16.45
N SER A 108 -8.40 -14.18 15.33
CA SER A 108 -8.53 -14.81 14.01
C SER A 108 -7.37 -15.76 13.70
N ARG A 109 -6.51 -16.11 14.67
CA ARG A 109 -5.23 -16.81 14.43
C ARG A 109 -5.40 -18.13 13.68
N ASN A 110 -6.46 -18.87 13.97
CA ASN A 110 -6.74 -20.16 13.33
C ASN A 110 -7.45 -20.01 11.98
N ASP A 111 -8.02 -18.83 11.70
CA ASP A 111 -8.90 -18.54 10.56
C ASP A 111 -8.33 -17.43 9.65
N ILE A 112 -7.01 -17.22 9.67
CA ILE A 112 -6.34 -16.22 8.80
C ILE A 112 -6.64 -16.49 7.31
N PRO A 113 -6.63 -17.74 6.81
CA PRO A 113 -7.05 -18.01 5.44
C PRO A 113 -8.48 -17.54 5.16
N GLU A 114 -9.41 -17.73 6.10
CA GLU A 114 -10.79 -17.27 5.97
C GLU A 114 -10.88 -15.74 5.89
N LEU A 115 -10.14 -15.03 6.74
CA LEU A 115 -10.04 -13.57 6.70
C LEU A 115 -9.52 -13.07 5.34
N PHE A 116 -8.52 -13.74 4.77
CA PHE A 116 -8.02 -13.41 3.44
C PHE A 116 -9.03 -13.75 2.33
N GLN A 117 -9.81 -14.82 2.46
CA GLN A 117 -10.89 -15.13 1.52
C GLN A 117 -11.96 -14.03 1.47
N LYS A 118 -12.30 -13.42 2.61
CA LYS A 118 -13.19 -12.25 2.65
C LYS A 118 -12.61 -11.07 1.88
N TYR A 119 -11.32 -10.82 2.04
CA TYR A 119 -10.59 -9.83 1.25
C TYR A 119 -10.63 -10.12 -0.26
N LEU A 120 -10.43 -11.38 -0.68
CA LEU A 120 -10.56 -11.76 -2.09
C LEU A 120 -11.98 -11.54 -2.63
N LYS A 121 -13.02 -11.87 -1.85
CA LYS A 121 -14.42 -11.63 -2.23
C LYS A 121 -14.71 -10.14 -2.41
N LEU A 122 -14.29 -9.29 -1.47
CA LEU A 122 -14.46 -7.84 -1.60
C LEU A 122 -13.64 -7.25 -2.75
N SER A 123 -12.43 -7.76 -3.01
CA SER A 123 -11.64 -7.38 -4.18
C SER A 123 -12.40 -7.61 -5.49
N LEU A 124 -13.10 -8.74 -5.61
CA LEU A 124 -13.92 -9.05 -6.79
C LEU A 124 -15.11 -8.09 -6.92
N VAL A 125 -15.78 -7.76 -5.81
CA VAL A 125 -16.87 -6.77 -5.81
C VAL A 125 -16.36 -5.41 -6.29
N VAL A 126 -15.26 -4.92 -5.72
CA VAL A 126 -14.66 -3.63 -6.08
C VAL A 126 -14.19 -3.61 -7.54
N SER A 127 -13.61 -4.71 -8.04
CA SER A 127 -13.25 -4.85 -9.46
C SER A 127 -14.49 -4.83 -10.37
N GLY A 128 -15.58 -5.48 -9.98
CA GLY A 128 -16.85 -5.40 -10.70
C GLY A 128 -17.39 -3.97 -10.78
N LEU A 129 -17.34 -3.23 -9.67
CA LEU A 129 -17.75 -1.82 -9.63
C LEU A 129 -16.84 -0.94 -10.50
N ALA A 130 -15.53 -1.16 -10.50
CA ALA A 130 -14.60 -0.42 -11.35
C ALA A 130 -14.86 -0.68 -12.85
N VAL A 131 -15.15 -1.91 -13.23
CA VAL A 131 -15.53 -2.27 -14.61
C VAL A 131 -16.88 -1.65 -14.99
N LEU A 132 -17.86 -1.67 -14.08
CA LEU A 132 -19.15 -0.99 -14.27
C LEU A 132 -18.95 0.51 -14.49
N GLN A 133 -18.11 1.15 -13.67
CA GLN A 133 -17.77 2.58 -13.79
C GLN A 133 -17.21 2.89 -15.19
N PHE A 134 -16.32 2.05 -15.72
CA PHE A 134 -15.76 2.22 -17.05
C PHE A 134 -16.84 2.18 -18.13
N PHE A 135 -17.71 1.18 -18.13
CA PHE A 135 -18.74 1.04 -19.16
C PHE A 135 -19.81 2.14 -19.07
N VAL A 136 -20.22 2.54 -17.87
CA VAL A 136 -21.14 3.66 -17.68
C VAL A 136 -20.53 4.95 -18.22
N TYR A 137 -19.25 5.21 -17.96
CA TYR A 137 -18.57 6.37 -18.52
C TYR A 137 -18.45 6.28 -20.04
N LEU A 138 -18.11 5.11 -20.59
CA LEU A 138 -17.95 4.93 -22.03
C LEU A 138 -19.25 5.19 -22.80
N VAL A 139 -20.41 4.80 -22.25
CA VAL A 139 -21.71 4.95 -22.93
C VAL A 139 -22.35 6.31 -22.66
N PHE A 140 -22.25 6.83 -21.43
CA PHE A 140 -22.99 8.02 -21.00
C PHE A 140 -22.12 9.24 -20.72
N SER A 141 -20.79 9.11 -20.82
CA SER A 141 -19.83 10.14 -20.37
C SER A 141 -20.03 10.56 -18.91
N PHE A 142 -20.63 9.67 -18.10
CA PHE A 142 -20.96 9.91 -16.70
C PHE A 142 -20.07 9.09 -15.77
N ASN A 143 -19.37 9.75 -14.86
CA ASN A 143 -18.53 9.08 -13.87
C ASN A 143 -19.34 8.70 -12.62
N LEU A 144 -19.82 7.46 -12.59
CA LEU A 144 -20.67 6.90 -11.54
C LEU A 144 -20.16 7.13 -10.11
N PHE A 145 -18.84 7.11 -9.92
CA PHE A 145 -18.20 7.20 -8.60
C PHE A 145 -17.39 8.47 -8.39
N GLN A 146 -17.73 9.55 -9.11
CA GLN A 146 -17.06 10.85 -8.97
C GLN A 146 -17.08 11.36 -7.52
N ILE A 147 -18.14 11.07 -6.76
CA ILE A 147 -18.27 11.46 -5.34
C ILE A 147 -17.17 10.89 -4.44
N PHE A 148 -16.55 9.77 -4.84
CA PHE A 148 -15.47 9.14 -4.09
C PHE A 148 -14.07 9.59 -4.55
N THR A 149 -13.96 10.45 -5.55
CA THR A 149 -12.66 10.93 -6.04
C THR A 149 -12.12 12.06 -5.14
N ALA A 150 -10.79 12.14 -4.98
CA ALA A 150 -10.13 13.20 -4.21
C ALA A 150 -10.25 14.61 -4.81
N LYS A 151 -10.75 14.73 -6.04
CA LYS A 151 -10.86 16.03 -6.72
C LYS A 151 -12.24 16.64 -6.49
N ASP A 152 -12.31 17.96 -6.51
CA ASP A 152 -13.56 18.71 -6.29
C ASP A 152 -14.67 18.31 -7.27
N LEU A 153 -15.93 18.38 -6.80
CA LEU A 153 -17.10 18.28 -7.68
C LEU A 153 -16.97 19.38 -8.73
N GLY A 154 -16.81 19.00 -10.00
CA GLY A 154 -16.62 19.94 -11.12
C GLY A 154 -15.28 19.81 -11.83
N THR A 155 -14.31 19.10 -11.26
CA THR A 155 -13.08 18.76 -12.00
C THR A 155 -13.32 17.64 -13.01
N THR A 156 -12.67 17.74 -14.17
CA THR A 156 -12.76 16.73 -15.23
C THR A 156 -12.26 15.38 -14.75
N SER A 157 -13.01 14.33 -15.10
CA SER A 157 -12.64 12.96 -14.76
C SER A 157 -11.29 12.61 -15.39
N PRO A 158 -10.43 11.86 -14.69
CA PRO A 158 -9.12 11.51 -15.22
C PRO A 158 -9.28 10.55 -16.40
N THR A 159 -9.06 11.04 -17.62
CA THR A 159 -9.13 10.24 -18.84
C THR A 159 -7.75 9.99 -19.44
N VAL A 160 -7.64 8.92 -20.24
CA VAL A 160 -6.49 8.66 -21.11
C VAL A 160 -6.89 8.91 -22.55
N GLY A 161 -6.07 9.68 -23.27
CA GLY A 161 -6.36 10.10 -24.64
C GLY A 161 -7.66 10.89 -24.78
N GLY A 162 -8.17 11.49 -23.69
CA GLY A 162 -9.47 12.19 -23.66
C GLY A 162 -10.71 11.30 -23.67
N ILE A 163 -10.56 9.98 -23.91
CA ILE A 163 -11.68 9.07 -24.21
C ILE A 163 -11.90 8.08 -23.07
N PHE A 164 -10.83 7.43 -22.59
CA PHE A 164 -10.96 6.32 -21.65
C PHE A 164 -10.86 6.79 -20.20
N LEU A 165 -11.85 6.50 -19.37
CA LEU A 165 -11.77 6.79 -17.94
C LEU A 165 -10.71 5.93 -17.26
N ARG A 166 -9.84 6.57 -16.47
CA ARG A 166 -8.97 5.90 -15.51
C ARG A 166 -9.81 5.53 -14.29
N VAL A 167 -10.11 4.24 -14.13
CA VAL A 167 -11.06 3.82 -13.09
C VAL A 167 -10.42 3.82 -11.71
N ASN A 168 -11.16 4.37 -10.76
CA ASN A 168 -10.86 4.33 -9.33
C ASN A 168 -11.91 3.50 -8.56
N GLY A 169 -13.01 3.12 -9.19
CA GLY A 169 -14.14 2.45 -8.54
C GLY A 169 -14.65 3.28 -7.37
N ILE A 170 -14.86 2.60 -6.24
CA ILE A 170 -15.21 3.26 -4.98
C ILE A 170 -14.00 3.80 -4.23
N VAL A 171 -12.77 3.64 -4.74
CA VAL A 171 -11.51 4.04 -4.10
C VAL A 171 -11.13 5.47 -4.47
N MET A 172 -10.38 6.17 -3.62
CA MET A 172 -10.12 7.61 -3.76
C MET A 172 -9.37 8.00 -5.04
N GLU A 173 -8.41 7.16 -5.45
CA GLU A 173 -7.58 7.38 -6.62
C GLU A 173 -7.28 6.07 -7.35
N THR A 174 -6.96 6.18 -8.64
CA THR A 174 -6.71 5.05 -9.54
C THR A 174 -5.49 4.22 -9.12
N GLY A 175 -4.42 4.90 -8.66
CA GLY A 175 -3.22 4.24 -8.17
C GLY A 175 -3.43 3.48 -6.87
N LEU A 176 -4.30 3.99 -5.99
CA LEU A 176 -4.68 3.31 -4.78
C LEU A 176 -5.53 2.07 -5.06
N LEU A 177 -6.48 2.14 -6.00
CA LEU A 177 -7.24 0.96 -6.43
C LEU A 177 -6.29 -0.15 -6.91
N ALA A 178 -5.33 0.19 -7.79
CA ALA A 178 -4.33 -0.76 -8.26
C ALA A 178 -3.51 -1.36 -7.11
N THR A 179 -3.11 -0.53 -6.15
CA THR A 179 -2.39 -0.99 -4.96
C THR A 179 -3.23 -1.96 -4.13
N LEU A 180 -4.47 -1.61 -3.79
CA LEU A 180 -5.37 -2.43 -2.98
C LEU A 180 -5.77 -3.76 -3.65
N LEU A 181 -5.81 -3.83 -4.98
CA LEU A 181 -6.07 -5.06 -5.72
C LEU A 181 -4.84 -5.97 -5.85
N THR A 182 -3.63 -5.46 -5.55
CA THR A 182 -2.36 -6.18 -5.75
C THR A 182 -2.33 -7.55 -5.09
N PRO A 183 -2.66 -7.73 -3.79
CA PRO A 183 -2.66 -9.07 -3.17
C PRO A 183 -3.63 -10.05 -3.84
N ALA A 184 -4.82 -9.59 -4.25
CA ALA A 184 -5.81 -10.44 -4.91
C ALA A 184 -5.36 -10.88 -6.30
N VAL A 185 -4.79 -9.97 -7.09
CA VAL A 185 -4.20 -10.25 -8.40
C VAL A 185 -3.01 -11.19 -8.26
N ALA A 186 -2.09 -10.90 -7.33
CA ALA A 186 -0.95 -11.76 -7.03
C ALA A 186 -1.39 -13.18 -6.67
N TYR A 187 -2.39 -13.31 -5.78
CA TYR A 187 -2.91 -14.62 -5.38
C TYR A 187 -3.47 -15.41 -6.58
N HIS A 188 -4.31 -14.78 -7.41
CA HIS A 188 -4.90 -15.45 -8.58
C HIS A 188 -3.87 -15.77 -9.67
N ILE A 189 -2.85 -14.94 -9.86
CA ILE A 189 -1.75 -15.25 -10.78
C ILE A 189 -0.92 -16.42 -10.24
N LEU A 190 -0.48 -16.37 -8.97
CA LEU A 190 0.39 -17.38 -8.38
C LEU A 190 -0.34 -18.73 -8.21
N ALA A 191 -1.63 -18.72 -7.89
CA ALA A 191 -2.48 -19.90 -7.70
C ALA A 191 -3.34 -20.25 -8.94
N PHE A 192 -2.99 -19.73 -10.13
CA PHE A 192 -3.83 -19.74 -11.34
C PHE A 192 -4.51 -21.07 -11.68
N LYS A 193 -3.84 -22.21 -11.44
CA LYS A 193 -4.43 -23.54 -11.71
C LYS A 193 -5.64 -23.88 -10.82
N ASN A 194 -5.69 -23.29 -9.64
CA ASN A 194 -6.68 -23.59 -8.59
C ASN A 194 -7.73 -22.48 -8.44
N CYS A 195 -7.62 -21.40 -9.23
CA CYS A 195 -8.51 -20.25 -9.15
C CYS A 195 -9.52 -20.22 -10.30
N ASN A 196 -10.66 -19.58 -10.06
CA ASN A 196 -11.65 -19.34 -11.11
C ASN A 196 -11.08 -18.36 -12.17
N LYS A 197 -11.05 -18.81 -13.43
CA LYS A 197 -10.51 -18.03 -14.55
C LYS A 197 -11.30 -16.72 -14.77
N ARG A 198 -12.62 -16.71 -14.55
CA ARG A 198 -13.45 -15.51 -14.69
C ARG A 198 -13.11 -14.46 -13.64
N HIS A 199 -12.91 -14.89 -12.38
CA HIS A 199 -12.47 -14.01 -11.29
C HIS A 199 -11.09 -13.43 -11.58
N THR A 200 -10.17 -14.26 -12.07
CA THR A 200 -8.83 -13.81 -12.46
C THR A 200 -8.88 -12.77 -13.57
N LEU A 201 -9.68 -13.02 -14.62
CA LEU A 201 -9.84 -12.08 -15.74
C LEU A 201 -10.45 -10.76 -15.27
N LEU A 202 -11.46 -10.80 -14.41
CA LEU A 202 -12.09 -9.60 -13.85
C LEU A 202 -11.09 -8.74 -13.06
N LEU A 203 -10.30 -9.35 -12.19
CA LEU A 203 -9.28 -8.66 -11.39
C LEU A 203 -8.21 -8.03 -12.29
N LEU A 204 -7.69 -8.78 -13.27
CA LEU A 204 -6.68 -8.29 -14.21
C LEU A 204 -7.22 -7.15 -15.06
N PHE A 205 -8.46 -7.27 -15.54
CA PHE A 205 -9.10 -6.25 -16.36
C PHE A 205 -9.35 -4.98 -15.56
N ALA A 206 -9.88 -5.09 -14.34
CA ALA A 206 -10.05 -3.94 -13.45
C ALA A 206 -8.71 -3.26 -13.13
N MET A 207 -7.66 -4.03 -12.85
CA MET A 207 -6.32 -3.49 -12.61
C MET A 207 -5.76 -2.79 -13.86
N PHE A 208 -5.98 -3.34 -15.05
CA PHE A 208 -5.60 -2.73 -16.32
C PHE A 208 -6.32 -1.39 -16.56
N LEU A 209 -7.63 -1.32 -16.31
CA LEU A 209 -8.43 -0.11 -16.48
C LEU A 209 -8.07 1.04 -15.53
N THR A 210 -7.28 0.78 -14.47
CA THR A 210 -6.78 1.85 -13.61
C THR A 210 -5.81 2.79 -14.34
N PHE A 211 -5.19 2.32 -15.43
CA PHE A 211 -4.16 3.04 -16.16
C PHE A 211 -3.12 3.65 -15.22
N SER A 212 -2.65 2.85 -14.28
CA SER A 212 -1.75 3.29 -13.23
C SER A 212 -0.39 2.62 -13.37
N THR A 213 0.68 3.42 -13.41
CA THR A 213 2.06 2.94 -13.51
C THR A 213 2.38 1.90 -12.43
N ILE A 214 1.94 2.12 -11.19
CA ILE A 214 2.19 1.15 -10.10
C ILE A 214 1.50 -0.20 -10.36
N GLY A 215 0.28 -0.19 -10.91
CA GLY A 215 -0.45 -1.40 -11.25
C GLY A 215 0.26 -2.23 -12.30
N TYR A 216 0.80 -1.58 -13.34
CA TYR A 216 1.56 -2.24 -14.39
C TYR A 216 2.92 -2.76 -13.92
N VAL A 217 3.68 -1.94 -13.20
CA VAL A 217 4.99 -2.32 -12.65
C VAL A 217 4.84 -3.55 -11.74
N VAL A 218 3.90 -3.51 -10.80
CA VAL A 218 3.72 -4.59 -9.83
C VAL A 218 3.13 -5.85 -10.48
N SER A 219 2.21 -5.70 -11.44
CA SER A 219 1.76 -6.85 -12.26
C SER A 219 2.91 -7.51 -13.01
N GLY A 220 3.82 -6.71 -13.56
CA GLY A 220 5.06 -7.18 -14.18
C GLY A 220 5.94 -7.96 -13.20
N LEU A 221 6.13 -7.44 -11.98
CA LEU A 221 6.88 -8.12 -10.92
C LEU A 221 6.23 -9.44 -10.49
N ILE A 222 4.90 -9.50 -10.38
CA ILE A 222 4.17 -10.73 -10.03
C ILE A 222 4.34 -11.78 -11.13
N LEU A 223 4.20 -11.38 -12.40
CA LEU A 223 4.40 -12.28 -13.54
C LEU A 223 5.85 -12.75 -13.60
N ALA A 224 6.81 -11.85 -13.35
CA ALA A 224 8.22 -12.19 -13.26
C ALA A 224 8.47 -13.21 -12.14
N ASP A 225 7.90 -13.07 -10.94
CA ASP A 225 8.07 -14.08 -9.87
C ASP A 225 7.53 -15.46 -10.28
N LYS A 226 6.32 -15.49 -10.85
CA LYS A 226 5.71 -16.73 -11.32
C LYS A 226 6.57 -17.43 -12.37
N LEU A 227 7.10 -16.66 -13.32
CA LEU A 227 7.85 -17.19 -14.46
C LEU A 227 9.32 -17.49 -14.14
N LEU A 228 9.98 -16.62 -13.37
CA LEU A 228 11.40 -16.72 -13.07
C LEU A 228 11.70 -17.54 -11.82
N PHE A 229 10.82 -17.59 -10.83
CA PHE A 229 11.12 -18.30 -9.58
C PHE A 229 10.26 -19.55 -9.40
N ARG A 230 9.01 -19.55 -9.90
CA ARG A 230 8.07 -20.66 -9.68
C ARG A 230 7.85 -21.56 -10.90
N SER A 231 8.31 -21.18 -12.09
CA SER A 231 8.20 -22.01 -13.30
C SER A 231 9.42 -22.92 -13.48
N SER A 232 9.29 -23.92 -14.34
CA SER A 232 10.32 -24.94 -14.57
C SER A 232 11.63 -24.31 -15.07
N ARG A 233 12.77 -24.99 -14.82
CA ARG A 233 14.12 -24.50 -15.18
C ARG A 233 14.26 -24.09 -16.64
N ARG A 234 13.52 -24.74 -17.56
CA ARG A 234 13.51 -24.46 -19.00
C ARG A 234 12.87 -23.10 -19.34
N VAL A 235 11.76 -22.76 -18.67
CA VAL A 235 11.07 -21.47 -18.87
C VAL A 235 11.94 -20.30 -18.39
N ARG A 236 12.69 -20.51 -17.30
CA ARG A 236 13.61 -19.50 -16.74
C ARG A 236 14.75 -19.15 -17.69
N LEU A 237 15.32 -20.14 -18.37
CA LEU A 237 16.46 -19.97 -19.29
C LEU A 237 16.10 -19.18 -20.55
N ILE A 238 14.83 -19.22 -20.99
CA ILE A 238 14.35 -18.52 -22.19
C ILE A 238 13.93 -17.09 -21.86
N LEU A 239 13.35 -16.87 -20.68
CA LEU A 239 12.79 -15.57 -20.31
C LEU A 239 13.82 -14.56 -19.82
N TRP A 240 14.93 -14.99 -19.21
CA TRP A 240 16.00 -14.08 -18.78
C TRP A 240 16.60 -13.29 -19.95
N PRO A 241 17.00 -13.94 -21.07
CA PRO A 241 17.43 -13.23 -22.27
C PRO A 241 16.33 -12.36 -22.87
N ALA A 242 15.07 -12.82 -22.89
CA ALA A 242 13.97 -12.07 -23.48
C ALA A 242 13.61 -10.80 -22.70
N VAL A 243 13.58 -10.87 -21.36
CA VAL A 243 13.36 -9.71 -20.48
C VAL A 243 14.55 -8.77 -20.57
N PHE A 244 15.79 -9.27 -20.53
CA PHE A 244 16.98 -8.44 -20.71
C PHE A 244 16.98 -7.74 -22.08
N LEU A 245 16.69 -8.47 -23.16
CA LEU A 245 16.59 -7.93 -24.52
C LEU A 245 15.46 -6.89 -24.65
N LEU A 246 14.28 -7.16 -24.07
CA LEU A 246 13.19 -6.18 -24.01
C LEU A 246 13.61 -4.94 -23.22
N THR A 247 14.31 -5.09 -22.10
CA THR A 247 14.78 -3.95 -21.29
C THR A 247 15.80 -3.12 -22.08
N VAL A 248 16.74 -3.76 -22.78
CA VAL A 248 17.73 -3.09 -23.64
C VAL A 248 17.08 -2.41 -24.85
N LEU A 249 16.11 -3.06 -25.50
CA LEU A 249 15.36 -2.49 -26.63
C LEU A 249 14.42 -1.35 -26.22
N PHE A 250 13.95 -1.35 -24.97
CA PHE A 250 13.05 -0.33 -24.43
C PHE A 250 13.83 0.88 -23.89
N VAL A 251 15.00 0.65 -23.27
CA VAL A 251 15.92 1.72 -22.84
C VAL A 251 16.63 2.36 -24.04
N GLY A 252 16.87 1.61 -25.13
CA GLY A 252 17.43 2.14 -26.38
C GLY A 252 16.45 2.93 -27.25
N ARG A 253 15.22 3.19 -26.76
CA ARG A 253 14.15 3.88 -27.50
C ARG A 253 13.71 5.18 -26.81
N THR A 254 14.65 5.92 -26.26
CA THR A 254 14.44 7.32 -25.91
C THR A 254 14.71 8.18 -27.15
N ASP A 255 13.64 8.77 -27.67
CA ASP A 255 13.60 9.90 -28.59
C ASP A 255 14.10 9.73 -30.02
N THR A 256 13.20 9.25 -30.89
CA THR A 256 13.05 9.78 -32.26
C THR A 256 11.59 9.69 -32.68
N GLY A 257 10.79 10.72 -32.44
CA GLY A 257 9.43 10.79 -33.02
C GLY A 257 8.55 11.89 -32.43
N ASN A 258 8.55 13.05 -33.09
CA ASN A 258 7.50 14.08 -32.97
C ASN A 258 6.14 13.49 -33.36
N SER A 259 5.38 12.96 -32.40
CA SER A 259 3.96 12.70 -32.60
C SER A 259 3.19 13.12 -31.36
N ASP A 260 2.36 14.15 -31.52
CA ASP A 260 1.49 14.76 -30.50
C ASP A 260 0.37 13.82 -29.96
N GLU A 261 0.33 12.56 -30.41
CA GLU A 261 -0.59 11.56 -29.86
C GLU A 261 -0.04 10.93 -28.57
N LYS A 262 -0.47 11.48 -27.42
CA LYS A 262 -0.20 10.92 -26.09
C LYS A 262 -0.93 9.58 -25.89
N SER A 263 -0.30 8.48 -26.31
CA SER A 263 -0.77 7.13 -25.98
C SER A 263 -0.59 6.81 -24.48
N VAL A 264 -1.39 5.87 -23.95
CA VAL A 264 -1.27 5.35 -22.57
C VAL A 264 0.17 4.95 -22.24
N PHE A 265 0.83 4.28 -23.18
CA PHE A 265 2.19 3.79 -23.02
C PHE A 265 3.19 4.94 -23.01
N SER A 266 2.99 5.99 -23.82
CA SER A 266 3.79 7.22 -23.77
C SER A 266 3.74 7.87 -22.38
N GLU A 267 2.57 8.01 -21.77
CA GLU A 267 2.46 8.62 -20.42
C GLU A 267 3.19 7.79 -19.35
N ILE A 268 3.16 6.46 -19.46
CA ILE A 268 3.88 5.56 -18.55
C ILE A 268 5.39 5.66 -18.78
N THR A 269 5.84 5.67 -20.04
CA THR A 269 7.27 5.78 -20.36
C THR A 269 7.84 7.12 -19.94
N THR A 270 7.11 8.22 -20.15
CA THR A 270 7.51 9.55 -19.67
C THR A 270 7.65 9.55 -18.16
N LYS A 271 6.69 8.99 -17.40
CA LYS A 271 6.82 8.89 -15.93
C LYS A 271 8.04 8.14 -15.47
N ILE A 272 8.38 7.05 -16.15
CA ILE A 272 9.56 6.24 -15.83
C ILE A 272 10.84 7.02 -16.20
N GLY A 273 10.89 7.61 -17.40
CA GLY A 273 12.01 8.44 -17.87
C GLY A 273 12.27 9.64 -16.96
N ASP A 274 11.25 10.46 -16.70
CA ASP A 274 11.28 11.60 -15.79
C ASP A 274 11.81 11.22 -14.40
N SER A 275 11.41 10.05 -13.88
CA SER A 275 11.90 9.54 -12.60
C SER A 275 13.39 9.20 -12.64
N PHE A 276 13.88 8.60 -13.73
CA PHE A 276 15.30 8.28 -13.90
C PHE A 276 16.16 9.53 -14.07
N ASP A 277 15.73 10.48 -14.90
CA ASP A 277 16.49 11.71 -15.15
C ASP A 277 16.47 12.63 -13.92
N GLY A 278 15.34 12.70 -13.22
CA GLY A 278 15.23 13.46 -11.98
C GLY A 278 16.07 12.91 -10.83
N ILE A 279 16.32 11.59 -10.77
CA ILE A 279 17.28 11.00 -9.82
C ILE A 279 18.72 11.42 -10.15
N ARG A 280 19.08 11.56 -11.44
CA ARG A 280 20.44 11.92 -11.85
C ARG A 280 20.78 13.37 -11.53
N GLN A 281 19.82 14.27 -11.68
CA GLN A 281 20.03 15.71 -11.47
C GLN A 281 19.72 16.11 -10.02
N LEU A 282 18.62 15.59 -9.46
CA LEU A 282 18.17 15.83 -8.08
C LEU A 282 18.14 17.32 -7.66
N GLN A 283 17.83 18.20 -8.63
CA GLN A 283 17.69 19.65 -8.43
C GLN A 283 16.21 20.05 -8.42
N PRO A 284 15.77 20.90 -7.47
CA PRO A 284 14.37 21.31 -7.36
C PRO A 284 13.79 21.92 -8.65
N GLU A 285 14.57 22.76 -9.34
CA GLU A 285 14.15 23.47 -10.55
C GLU A 285 13.83 22.49 -11.69
N TYR A 286 14.60 21.40 -11.80
CA TYR A 286 14.33 20.35 -12.78
C TYR A 286 13.13 19.49 -12.36
N ILE A 287 13.03 19.15 -11.07
CA ILE A 287 11.94 18.31 -10.56
C ILE A 287 10.57 18.99 -10.77
N GLU A 288 10.50 20.32 -10.63
CA GLU A 288 9.30 21.13 -10.90
C GLU A 288 8.78 21.02 -12.34
N MET A 289 9.64 20.70 -13.31
CA MET A 289 9.26 20.53 -14.71
C MET A 289 8.66 19.15 -15.01
N LEU A 290 8.74 18.20 -14.07
CA LEU A 290 8.30 16.82 -14.29
C LEU A 290 6.78 16.65 -14.10
N ASN A 291 6.25 15.54 -14.60
CA ASN A 291 4.85 15.19 -14.33
C ASN A 291 4.55 15.08 -12.82
N LEU A 292 3.28 15.32 -12.42
CA LEU A 292 2.85 15.36 -11.00
C LEU A 292 3.29 14.15 -10.15
N SER A 293 3.26 12.93 -10.69
CA SER A 293 3.69 11.75 -9.95
C SER A 293 5.21 11.67 -9.75
N SER A 294 5.98 12.10 -10.76
CA SER A 294 7.45 12.14 -10.68
C SER A 294 7.89 13.29 -9.80
N TYR A 295 7.25 14.46 -9.92
CA TYR A 295 7.38 15.59 -8.98
C TYR A 295 7.13 15.13 -7.54
N ALA A 296 5.98 14.50 -7.26
CA ALA A 296 5.65 14.05 -5.91
C ALA A 296 6.67 13.05 -5.36
N THR A 297 7.13 12.10 -6.18
CA THR A 297 8.12 11.10 -5.73
C THR A 297 9.47 11.76 -5.47
N LEU A 298 9.99 12.49 -6.45
CA LEU A 298 11.35 13.01 -6.42
C LEU A 298 11.51 14.20 -5.49
N MET A 299 10.52 15.07 -5.38
CA MET A 299 10.58 16.19 -4.43
C MET A 299 10.56 15.69 -2.99
N ASN A 300 9.69 14.73 -2.66
CA ASN A 300 9.68 14.13 -1.33
C ASN A 300 10.99 13.33 -1.07
N LEU A 301 11.59 12.71 -2.09
CA LEU A 301 12.91 12.08 -1.99
C LEU A 301 14.03 13.12 -1.74
N TYR A 302 14.03 14.22 -2.49
CA TYR A 302 14.95 15.34 -2.32
C TYR A 302 14.89 15.88 -0.89
N VAL A 303 13.68 16.14 -0.40
CA VAL A 303 13.41 16.55 0.98
C VAL A 303 13.92 15.52 1.97
N ALA A 304 13.63 14.23 1.77
CA ALA A 304 14.10 13.17 2.64
C ALA A 304 15.63 13.04 2.63
N HIS A 305 16.30 13.35 1.52
CA HIS A 305 17.75 13.30 1.41
C HIS A 305 18.44 14.46 2.14
N HIS A 306 17.86 15.65 2.10
CA HIS A 306 18.44 16.87 2.68
C HIS A 306 17.94 17.18 4.10
N ALA A 307 17.11 16.31 4.67
CA ALA A 307 16.58 16.50 6.01
C ALA A 307 17.66 16.33 7.11
N PRO A 308 17.52 17.01 8.29
CA PRO A 308 18.62 17.25 9.24
C PRO A 308 19.43 16.05 9.74
N ASN A 309 18.83 14.85 9.82
CA ASN A 309 19.55 13.64 10.25
C ASN A 309 19.05 12.40 9.50
N ARG A 310 19.94 11.74 8.75
CA ARG A 310 19.60 10.60 7.88
C ARG A 310 19.85 9.24 8.51
N LEU A 311 20.63 9.18 9.60
CA LEU A 311 20.92 7.91 10.27
C LEU A 311 19.73 7.48 11.13
N THR A 312 19.27 8.36 12.01
CA THR A 312 18.15 8.10 12.93
C THR A 312 16.82 8.67 12.41
N GLY A 313 16.87 9.53 11.38
CA GLY A 313 15.70 10.25 10.87
C GLY A 313 15.39 11.51 11.67
N THR A 314 14.23 12.10 11.40
CA THR A 314 13.75 13.35 12.02
C THR A 314 12.55 13.19 12.96
N GLY A 315 12.14 11.95 13.15
CA GLY A 315 11.06 11.55 14.03
C GLY A 315 9.76 11.32 13.30
N LEU A 316 8.97 10.40 13.86
CA LEU A 316 7.71 9.93 13.31
C LEU A 316 6.74 11.10 13.07
N GLY A 317 6.21 11.20 11.86
CA GLY A 317 5.27 12.24 11.44
C GLY A 317 5.90 13.58 11.02
N ASN A 318 7.22 13.76 11.12
CA ASN A 318 7.88 15.05 10.86
C ASN A 318 8.33 15.28 9.42
N HIS A 319 8.01 14.39 8.47
CA HIS A 319 8.31 14.62 7.06
C HIS A 319 7.81 15.97 6.51
N PRO A 320 6.60 16.47 6.86
CA PRO A 320 6.13 17.80 6.43
C PRO A 320 7.04 18.95 6.89
N TYR A 321 7.59 18.87 8.11
CA TYR A 321 8.51 19.89 8.61
C TYR A 321 9.84 19.86 7.88
N ASN A 322 10.31 18.68 7.48
CA ASN A 322 11.46 18.60 6.58
C ASN A 322 11.14 19.26 5.25
N TYR A 323 9.95 18.99 4.70
CA TYR A 323 9.52 19.54 3.41
C TYR A 323 9.58 21.07 3.42
N GLU A 324 8.89 21.68 4.38
CA GLU A 324 8.80 23.15 4.52
C GLU A 324 10.14 23.82 4.88
N LYS A 325 11.07 23.09 5.51
CA LYS A 325 12.39 23.61 5.87
C LYS A 325 13.40 23.50 4.72
N VAL A 326 13.33 22.41 3.95
CA VAL A 326 14.32 22.08 2.90
C VAL A 326 13.94 22.72 1.57
N TYR A 327 12.66 22.79 1.27
CA TYR A 327 12.17 23.24 -0.03
C TYR A 327 10.99 24.19 0.19
N VAL A 328 11.10 25.37 -0.39
CA VAL A 328 10.07 26.41 -0.41
C VAL A 328 10.01 26.91 -1.85
N SER A 329 8.83 26.88 -2.45
CA SER A 329 8.62 27.26 -3.85
C SER A 329 7.22 27.79 -4.06
N ASP A 330 7.06 28.69 -5.03
CA ASP A 330 5.77 29.20 -5.48
C ASP A 330 5.11 28.27 -6.53
N HIS A 331 5.73 27.12 -6.83
CA HIS A 331 5.21 26.16 -7.78
C HIS A 331 3.81 25.65 -7.36
N PRO A 332 2.83 25.52 -8.28
CA PRO A 332 1.45 25.13 -7.93
C PRO A 332 1.31 23.76 -7.24
N SER A 333 2.31 22.89 -7.42
CA SER A 333 2.34 21.56 -6.78
C SER A 333 3.11 21.54 -5.45
N TYR A 334 3.57 22.69 -4.95
CA TYR A 334 4.29 22.80 -3.69
C TYR A 334 3.54 22.11 -2.54
N GLY A 335 4.22 21.21 -1.84
CA GLY A 335 3.65 20.44 -0.74
C GLY A 335 2.82 19.22 -1.17
N LEU A 336 2.79 18.86 -2.45
CA LEU A 336 2.12 17.66 -2.93
C LEU A 336 2.65 16.41 -2.22
N ASN A 337 1.74 15.69 -1.56
CA ASN A 337 2.04 14.47 -0.80
C ASN A 337 3.09 14.63 0.33
N LYS A 338 3.31 15.84 0.85
CA LYS A 338 4.27 16.07 1.96
C LYS A 338 3.92 15.34 3.26
N TYR A 339 2.66 14.97 3.47
CA TYR A 339 2.19 14.28 4.69
C TYR A 339 2.45 12.78 4.69
N ASP A 340 2.41 12.16 3.53
CA ASP A 340 2.63 10.73 3.36
C ASP A 340 3.95 10.43 2.63
N GLY A 341 4.71 11.45 2.24
CA GLY A 341 5.97 11.34 1.50
C GLY A 341 5.82 10.71 0.11
N TYR A 342 4.59 10.62 -0.39
CA TYR A 342 4.13 9.86 -1.56
C TYR A 342 4.42 8.34 -1.55
N SER A 343 5.47 7.89 -0.88
CA SER A 343 5.98 6.53 -0.82
C SER A 343 6.34 6.19 0.63
N LEU A 344 6.02 4.96 1.06
CA LEU A 344 6.40 4.48 2.39
C LEU A 344 7.92 4.44 2.56
N LEU A 345 8.66 4.14 1.49
CA LEU A 345 10.12 4.09 1.52
C LEU A 345 10.70 5.47 1.83
N ILE A 346 10.24 6.49 1.11
CA ILE A 346 10.69 7.88 1.29
C ILE A 346 10.33 8.36 2.69
N ARG A 347 9.10 8.09 3.13
CA ARG A 347 8.63 8.51 4.45
C ARG A 347 9.43 7.86 5.58
N LEU A 348 9.65 6.54 5.52
CA LEU A 348 10.48 5.82 6.49
C LEU A 348 11.91 6.35 6.50
N TYR A 349 12.51 6.59 5.33
CA TYR A 349 13.84 7.19 5.25
C TYR A 349 13.87 8.60 5.84
N SER A 350 12.84 9.41 5.58
CA SER A 350 12.76 10.77 6.11
C SER A 350 12.65 10.78 7.63
N GLU A 351 11.70 10.03 8.18
CA GLU A 351 11.29 10.09 9.58
C GLU A 351 12.15 9.20 10.49
N THR A 352 12.57 8.03 10.02
CA THR A 352 13.27 7.02 10.85
C THR A 352 14.71 6.75 10.41
N GLY A 353 15.14 7.37 9.32
CA GLY A 353 16.49 7.27 8.78
C GLY A 353 16.85 5.87 8.30
N LEU A 354 18.15 5.65 8.08
CA LEU A 354 18.70 4.37 7.67
C LEU A 354 18.48 3.27 8.71
N ILE A 355 18.44 3.60 10.01
CA ILE A 355 18.19 2.61 11.07
C ILE A 355 16.78 2.06 10.95
N GLY A 356 15.75 2.91 10.95
CA GLY A 356 14.37 2.45 10.86
C GLY A 356 14.08 1.78 9.52
N LEU A 357 14.67 2.29 8.43
CA LEU A 357 14.58 1.65 7.13
C LEU A 357 15.20 0.24 7.11
N SER A 358 16.36 0.07 7.75
CA SER A 358 17.02 -1.24 7.88
C SER A 358 16.18 -2.20 8.72
N LEU A 359 15.60 -1.74 9.83
CA LEU A 359 14.68 -2.53 10.65
C LEU A 359 13.43 -2.95 9.88
N PHE A 360 12.91 -2.07 9.02
CA PHE A 360 11.79 -2.39 8.13
C PHE A 360 12.16 -3.49 7.14
N PHE A 361 13.31 -3.40 6.45
CA PHE A 361 13.76 -4.46 5.54
C PHE A 361 14.02 -5.78 6.27
N LEU A 362 14.61 -5.74 7.47
CA LEU A 362 14.77 -6.91 8.32
C LEU A 362 13.42 -7.53 8.69
N PHE A 363 12.42 -6.71 9.03
CA PHE A 363 11.06 -7.19 9.29
C PHE A 363 10.45 -7.87 8.06
N VAL A 364 10.54 -7.25 6.88
CA VAL A 364 9.99 -7.81 5.64
C VAL A 364 10.70 -9.13 5.31
N GLY A 365 12.03 -9.16 5.31
CA GLY A 365 12.82 -10.35 5.01
C GLY A 365 12.60 -11.49 6.00
N ARG A 366 12.60 -11.20 7.31
CA ARG A 366 12.42 -12.20 8.37
C ARG A 366 11.05 -12.88 8.33
N ASN A 367 10.01 -12.15 7.94
CA ASN A 367 8.64 -12.65 7.90
C ASN A 367 8.19 -13.11 6.50
N TYR A 368 9.09 -13.11 5.52
CA TYR A 368 8.79 -13.67 4.22
C TYR A 368 8.62 -15.18 4.31
N ASN A 369 7.52 -15.70 3.76
CA ASN A 369 7.25 -17.12 3.66
C ASN A 369 6.76 -17.46 2.25
N ARG A 370 7.68 -17.97 1.43
CA ARG A 370 7.41 -18.37 0.05
C ARG A 370 6.39 -19.51 -0.10
N ASN A 371 6.27 -20.36 0.92
CA ASN A 371 5.34 -21.49 0.93
C ASN A 371 3.89 -21.03 1.19
N SER A 372 3.72 -19.86 1.82
CA SER A 372 2.41 -19.24 1.98
C SER A 372 2.08 -18.38 0.76
N LEU A 373 1.06 -18.79 -0.01
CA LEU A 373 0.55 -17.99 -1.13
C LEU A 373 0.07 -16.62 -0.66
N ILE A 374 -0.61 -16.56 0.49
CA ILE A 374 -1.11 -15.29 1.06
C ILE A 374 0.07 -14.36 1.40
N ASN A 375 1.09 -14.87 2.10
CA ASN A 375 2.27 -14.08 2.46
C ASN A 375 3.02 -13.59 1.20
N SER A 376 3.19 -14.48 0.21
CA SER A 376 3.80 -14.14 -1.07
C SER A 376 3.04 -13.05 -1.82
N SER A 377 1.70 -13.10 -1.80
CA SER A 377 0.84 -12.08 -2.39
C SER A 377 0.95 -10.73 -1.70
N ILE A 378 1.04 -10.71 -0.37
CA ILE A 378 1.14 -9.47 0.42
C ILE A 378 2.49 -8.78 0.21
N VAL A 379 3.56 -9.53 -0.05
CA VAL A 379 4.87 -8.92 -0.31
C VAL A 379 4.83 -7.97 -1.51
N PHE A 380 4.05 -8.29 -2.55
CA PHE A 380 3.88 -7.39 -3.70
C PHE A 380 3.16 -6.10 -3.32
N LEU A 381 2.21 -6.15 -2.39
CA LEU A 381 1.59 -4.94 -1.84
C LEU A 381 2.58 -4.11 -1.03
N ILE A 382 3.44 -4.75 -0.23
CA ILE A 382 4.49 -4.04 0.51
C ILE A 382 5.42 -3.32 -0.47
N VAL A 383 5.82 -3.99 -1.56
CA VAL A 383 6.57 -3.36 -2.66
C VAL A 383 5.78 -2.21 -3.27
N SER A 384 4.47 -2.37 -3.48
CA SER A 384 3.61 -1.27 -3.95
C SER A 384 3.68 -0.06 -3.01
N PHE A 385 3.51 -0.24 -1.70
CA PHE A 385 3.60 0.85 -0.71
C PHE A 385 4.97 1.52 -0.68
N MET A 386 6.04 0.75 -0.83
CA MET A 386 7.40 1.29 -0.92
C MET A 386 7.60 2.15 -2.17
N LEU A 387 6.90 1.89 -3.27
CA LEU A 387 6.97 2.71 -4.48
C LEU A 387 5.96 3.87 -4.43
N ARG A 388 4.77 3.64 -3.86
CA ARG A 388 3.66 4.58 -3.76
C ARG A 388 2.69 4.22 -2.64
N GLY A 389 2.35 5.20 -1.81
CA GLY A 389 1.45 5.09 -0.66
C GLY A 389 2.25 5.00 0.64
N GLY A 390 2.51 6.14 1.28
CA GLY A 390 3.29 6.21 2.53
C GLY A 390 2.48 6.51 3.78
N HIS A 391 1.15 6.42 3.71
CA HIS A 391 0.32 6.67 4.89
C HIS A 391 0.27 5.45 5.82
N TYR A 392 0.76 5.58 7.05
CA TYR A 392 0.92 4.41 7.95
C TYR A 392 -0.38 3.72 8.37
N THR A 393 -1.48 4.47 8.48
CA THR A 393 -2.75 3.98 9.03
C THR A 393 -3.93 4.02 8.04
N LEU A 394 -3.69 4.44 6.80
CA LEU A 394 -4.74 4.41 5.78
C LEU A 394 -4.57 3.21 4.87
N ASN A 395 -5.63 2.89 4.14
CA ASN A 395 -5.61 1.93 3.03
C ASN A 395 -5.21 0.51 3.48
N GLY A 396 -5.56 0.15 4.72
CA GLY A 396 -5.26 -1.16 5.28
C GLY A 396 -3.77 -1.44 5.50
N THR A 397 -2.89 -0.43 5.53
CA THR A 397 -1.45 -0.62 5.71
C THR A 397 -1.12 -1.49 6.93
N VAL A 398 -1.70 -1.17 8.09
CA VAL A 398 -1.52 -1.97 9.32
C VAL A 398 -2.15 -3.36 9.18
N PHE A 399 -3.35 -3.46 8.60
CA PHE A 399 -4.02 -4.75 8.34
C PHE A 399 -3.11 -5.71 7.57
N PHE A 400 -2.51 -5.26 6.47
CA PHE A 400 -1.67 -6.11 5.63
C PHE A 400 -0.34 -6.45 6.29
N PHE A 401 0.28 -5.56 7.07
CA PHE A 401 1.48 -5.91 7.84
C PHE A 401 1.18 -6.97 8.92
N PHE A 402 0.05 -6.87 9.60
CA PHE A 402 -0.36 -7.92 10.54
C PHE A 402 -0.67 -9.24 9.83
N MET A 403 -1.34 -9.21 8.68
CA MET A 403 -1.59 -10.39 7.88
C MET A 403 -0.29 -11.05 7.39
N TYR A 404 0.68 -10.25 6.96
CA TYR A 404 2.00 -10.71 6.56
C TYR A 404 2.73 -11.43 7.71
N TYR A 405 2.78 -10.79 8.89
CA TYR A 405 3.40 -11.38 10.07
C TYR A 405 2.72 -12.68 10.54
N TRP A 406 1.38 -12.68 10.60
CA TRP A 406 0.63 -13.82 11.12
C TRP A 406 0.60 -15.01 10.17
N THR A 407 0.57 -14.78 8.86
CA THR A 407 0.68 -15.87 7.87
C THR A 407 2.02 -16.58 7.94
N HIS A 408 3.11 -15.87 8.26
CA HIS A 408 4.40 -16.50 8.55
C HIS A 408 4.36 -17.34 9.84
N LYS A 409 3.82 -16.76 10.92
CA LYS A 409 3.78 -17.40 12.24
C LYS A 409 2.90 -18.66 12.30
N THR A 410 1.75 -18.66 11.63
CA THR A 410 0.81 -19.79 11.66
C THR A 410 1.37 -20.99 10.91
N ASN A 411 2.04 -20.80 9.76
CA ASN A 411 2.69 -21.90 9.04
C ASN A 411 3.84 -22.54 9.84
N ARG A 412 4.65 -21.73 10.55
CA ARG A 412 5.64 -22.28 11.50
C ARG A 412 5.01 -23.10 12.61
N ALA A 413 3.86 -22.68 13.13
CA ALA A 413 3.17 -23.42 14.18
C ALA A 413 2.62 -24.77 13.69
N TYR A 414 2.23 -24.87 12.41
CA TYR A 414 1.87 -26.13 11.75
C TYR A 414 3.10 -27.05 11.55
N GLU A 415 4.26 -26.50 11.19
CA GLU A 415 5.51 -27.27 11.07
C GLU A 415 5.94 -27.84 12.46
N PHE A 416 5.90 -27.02 13.53
CA PHE A 416 6.24 -27.46 14.89
C PHE A 416 5.20 -28.39 15.56
N SER A 417 3.96 -28.46 15.07
CA SER A 417 2.98 -29.46 15.53
C SER A 417 3.13 -30.78 14.82
N HIS A 418 3.56 -30.79 13.55
CA HIS A 418 3.86 -32.02 12.81
C HIS A 418 5.14 -32.70 13.31
N ASP A 419 6.20 -31.96 13.61
CA ASP A 419 7.46 -32.54 14.11
C ASP A 419 7.34 -33.14 15.52
N ARG A 420 6.33 -32.74 16.31
CA ARG A 420 6.06 -33.35 17.62
C ARG A 420 5.28 -34.66 17.55
N HIS A 421 4.70 -34.99 16.40
CA HIS A 421 3.99 -36.26 16.19
C HIS A 421 4.82 -37.31 15.44
N ILE A 422 5.96 -36.93 14.86
CA ILE A 422 6.90 -37.86 14.23
C ILE A 422 8.01 -38.30 15.21
N GLY A 423 8.08 -37.67 16.39
CA GLY A 423 9.00 -38.03 17.47
C GLY A 423 8.31 -38.65 18.68
N ARG A 424 7.53 -39.73 18.51
CA ARG A 424 7.23 -40.72 19.55
C ARG A 424 6.98 -42.09 18.95
#